data_AF-A0A2Z6PE63-F1
#
_entry.id   AF-A0A2Z6PE63-F1
#
_cell.length_a   1.000
_cell.length_b   1.000
_cell.length_c   1.000
_cell.angle_alpha   90.00
_cell.angle_beta   90.00
_cell.angle_gamma   90.00
#
_symmetry.space_group_name_H-M   'P 1'
#
loop_
_entity.id
_entity.type
_entity.pdbx_description
1 polymer ?
#
loop_
_entity_poly.entity_id
_entity_poly.type
_entity_poly.pdbx_seq_one_letter_code
_entity_poly.pdbx_strand_id
1 'polypeptide(L)'
;MPSLGSLIHLSLEKGNSLAELRDLNLGGELSIKGLNNVGSLSEAREANLMCKKDLQVLQLSWKIMDDEFTKTPAVNAEQLLEVLQPHSNLKRLNCVRLSSIGKLQSLKRLELWSMDNLKYLDDECHDGMEVRVFPSLEELVLAALPNIEGLLKVERGVIFPCLSKLEIDNCPKLGLLTCLPSLKQLNVSGCNNELLRSISTFCSLTSLSLNRGDGITSFPERMFTNLAFLKTLDIFYFPKLKELPNQPFNLALERLEMSHCDELESLPEQIWESLQSLRSLTIQYCKGLRWLPEGIRHLTSLEVLEIRECPTLEERCKEGTGEDWDKIAHIPKLRFGW
;
A
#
# COMPACT_ATOMS: atom_id res chain seq x y z
N MET A 1 -7.12 37.30 7.73
CA MET A 1 -7.20 36.39 6.57
C MET A 1 -5.90 35.60 6.51
N PRO A 2 -5.85 34.33 6.99
CA PRO A 2 -4.70 33.47 6.75
C PRO A 2 -4.76 32.95 5.30
N SER A 3 -3.58 32.93 4.69
CA SER A 3 -3.26 32.58 3.31
C SER A 3 -3.53 31.13 2.93
N LEU A 4 -3.79 30.90 1.63
CA LEU A 4 -3.66 29.58 0.99
C LEU A 4 -2.36 28.89 1.47
N GLY A 5 -2.49 27.80 2.23
CA GLY A 5 -1.38 26.91 2.56
C GLY A 5 -1.12 26.65 4.05
N SER A 6 -1.85 27.27 4.99
CA SER A 6 -1.68 26.93 6.41
C SER A 6 -2.47 25.67 6.79
N LEU A 7 -1.78 24.64 7.25
CA LEU A 7 -2.38 23.48 7.91
C LEU A 7 -2.99 23.92 9.24
N ILE A 8 -4.30 23.78 9.38
CA ILE A 8 -5.03 24.12 10.60
C ILE A 8 -5.20 22.84 11.42
N HIS A 9 -4.70 22.87 12.66
CA HIS A 9 -4.80 21.75 13.59
C HIS A 9 -5.84 22.04 14.67
N LEU A 10 -6.87 21.21 14.75
CA LEU A 10 -7.82 21.18 15.87
C LEU A 10 -7.56 19.92 16.71
N SER A 11 -7.28 20.09 17.99
CA SER A 11 -7.08 18.98 18.93
C SER A 11 -8.17 19.01 20.00
N LEU A 12 -9.12 18.07 19.91
CA LEU A 12 -10.22 17.91 20.86
C LEU A 12 -9.73 17.34 22.21
N GLU A 13 -8.47 16.92 22.30
CA GLU A 13 -7.81 16.49 23.53
C GLU A 13 -7.45 17.66 24.44
N LYS A 14 -7.33 18.87 23.88
CA LYS A 14 -7.00 20.09 24.62
C LYS A 14 -8.23 20.85 25.12
N GLY A 15 -9.40 20.22 25.08
CA GLY A 15 -10.68 20.82 25.47
C GLY A 15 -11.36 21.65 24.38
N ASN A 16 -10.84 21.62 23.15
CA ASN A 16 -11.43 22.32 22.02
C ASN A 16 -12.69 21.59 21.52
N SER A 17 -13.60 22.35 20.91
CA SER A 17 -14.84 21.84 20.35
C SER A 17 -14.83 21.84 18.82
N LEU A 18 -15.48 20.85 18.20
CA LEU A 18 -15.75 20.84 16.75
C LEU A 18 -16.58 22.05 16.31
N ALA A 19 -17.43 22.58 17.19
CA ALA A 19 -18.26 23.75 16.90
C ALA A 19 -17.41 25.02 16.64
N GLU A 20 -16.15 25.07 17.08
CA GLU A 20 -15.23 26.18 16.79
C GLU A 20 -14.98 26.34 15.28
N LEU A 21 -15.18 25.28 14.49
CA LEU A 21 -14.99 25.32 13.04
C LEU A 21 -16.16 26.00 12.31
N ARG A 22 -17.29 26.25 12.98
CA ARG A 22 -18.55 26.70 12.37
C ARG A 22 -18.39 27.93 11.47
N ASP A 23 -17.79 28.98 12.02
CA ASP A 23 -17.68 30.29 11.36
C ASP A 23 -16.32 30.51 10.67
N LEU A 24 -15.45 29.50 10.68
CA LEU A 24 -14.15 29.58 10.05
C LEU A 24 -14.24 29.30 8.54
N ASN A 25 -13.77 30.25 7.75
CA ASN A 25 -13.55 30.04 6.32
C ASN A 25 -12.21 29.31 6.10
N LEU A 26 -12.25 27.98 6.22
CA LEU A 26 -11.07 27.14 6.10
C LEU A 26 -10.80 26.82 4.63
N GLY A 27 -9.60 27.19 4.17
CA GLY A 27 -9.02 26.76 2.90
C GLY A 27 -7.76 25.93 3.14
N GLY A 28 -7.36 25.13 2.15
CA GLY A 28 -6.13 24.33 2.23
C GLY A 28 -6.33 23.03 3.01
N GLU A 29 -5.67 22.87 4.16
CA GLU A 29 -5.63 21.61 4.92
C GLU A 29 -6.15 21.77 6.35
N LEU A 30 -7.02 20.85 6.77
CA LEU A 30 -7.55 20.77 8.14
C LEU A 30 -7.23 19.39 8.72
N SER A 31 -6.67 19.38 9.92
CA SER A 31 -6.36 18.17 10.67
C SER A 31 -7.06 18.21 12.03
N ILE A 32 -7.99 17.27 12.24
CA ILE A 32 -8.77 17.13 13.46
C ILE A 32 -8.29 15.89 14.20
N LYS A 33 -7.82 16.08 15.43
CA LYS A 33 -7.34 15.01 16.32
C LYS A 33 -8.22 14.83 17.54
N GLY A 34 -8.35 13.59 18.00
CA GLY A 34 -9.07 13.24 19.22
C GLY A 34 -10.57 13.15 19.04
N LEU A 35 -11.06 12.72 17.87
CA LEU A 35 -12.50 12.61 17.56
C LEU A 35 -13.30 11.71 18.52
N ASN A 36 -12.64 10.88 19.33
CA ASN A 36 -13.27 10.15 20.44
C ASN A 36 -13.84 11.07 21.54
N ASN A 37 -13.37 12.32 21.63
CA ASN A 37 -13.76 13.27 22.68
C ASN A 37 -14.96 14.14 22.30
N VAL A 38 -15.56 13.94 21.12
CA VAL A 38 -16.73 14.73 20.68
C VAL A 38 -17.90 14.45 21.62
N GLY A 39 -18.47 15.51 22.19
CA GLY A 39 -19.48 15.40 23.24
C GLY A 39 -20.88 15.11 22.70
N SER A 40 -21.17 15.47 21.45
CA SER A 40 -22.48 15.23 20.82
C SER A 40 -22.43 15.27 19.30
N LEU A 41 -23.43 14.68 18.65
CA LEU A 41 -23.62 14.81 17.21
C LEU A 41 -23.96 16.25 16.79
N SER A 42 -24.60 17.05 17.65
CA SER A 42 -24.92 18.45 17.33
C SER A 42 -23.66 19.28 17.09
N GLU A 43 -22.66 19.10 17.96
CA GLU A 43 -21.37 19.78 17.88
C GLU A 43 -20.66 19.51 16.55
N ALA A 44 -20.66 18.26 16.10
CA ALA A 44 -20.08 17.89 14.82
C ALA A 44 -20.84 18.47 13.61
N ARG A 45 -22.16 18.58 13.74
CA ARG A 45 -23.04 19.17 12.74
C ARG A 45 -22.75 20.67 12.58
N GLU A 46 -22.45 21.34 13.70
CA GLU A 46 -22.07 22.75 13.75
C GLU A 46 -20.70 23.02 13.12
N ALA A 47 -19.79 22.05 13.10
CA ALA A 47 -18.51 22.17 12.41
C ALA A 47 -18.67 22.49 10.91
N ASN A 48 -19.81 22.17 10.31
CA ASN A 48 -20.23 22.60 8.98
C ASN A 48 -19.13 22.44 7.91
N LEU A 49 -18.54 21.24 7.82
CA LEU A 49 -17.47 20.97 6.86
C LEU A 49 -17.98 20.99 5.41
N MET A 50 -19.27 20.73 5.20
CA MET A 50 -19.93 20.85 3.89
C MET A 50 -19.87 22.27 3.32
N CYS A 51 -19.82 23.33 4.12
CA CYS A 51 -19.72 24.70 3.58
C CYS A 51 -18.28 25.16 3.30
N LYS A 52 -17.26 24.36 3.65
CA LYS A 52 -15.84 24.73 3.52
C LYS A 52 -15.30 24.35 2.14
N LYS A 53 -15.75 25.10 1.12
CA LYS A 53 -15.50 24.79 -0.31
C LYS A 53 -14.02 24.86 -0.72
N ASP A 54 -13.25 25.67 -0.02
CA ASP A 54 -11.82 25.90 -0.28
C ASP A 54 -10.93 24.86 0.42
N LEU A 55 -11.51 24.00 1.27
CA LEU A 55 -10.79 22.92 1.92
C LEU A 55 -10.44 21.82 0.90
N GLN A 56 -9.17 21.48 0.82
CA GLN A 56 -8.62 20.51 -0.13
C GLN A 56 -8.21 19.20 0.56
N VAL A 57 -7.79 19.26 1.82
CA VAL A 57 -7.34 18.11 2.59
C VAL A 57 -8.04 18.11 3.95
N LEU A 58 -8.63 16.97 4.30
CA LEU A 58 -9.20 16.74 5.62
C LEU A 58 -8.59 15.50 6.24
N GLN A 59 -7.92 15.67 7.37
CA GLN A 59 -7.42 14.56 8.17
C GLN A 59 -8.29 14.42 9.41
N LEU A 60 -8.98 13.29 9.55
CA LEU A 60 -9.73 12.95 10.74
C LEU A 60 -8.98 11.84 11.47
N SER A 61 -8.62 12.07 12.74
CA SER A 61 -7.94 11.07 13.56
C SER A 61 -8.64 10.86 14.90
N TRP A 62 -8.84 9.59 15.22
CA TRP A 62 -9.29 9.11 16.52
C TRP A 62 -8.05 8.74 17.32
N LYS A 63 -8.09 8.91 18.64
CA LYS A 63 -6.94 8.62 19.50
C LYS A 63 -6.59 7.12 19.41
N ILE A 64 -5.32 6.79 19.17
CA ILE A 64 -4.79 5.43 19.29
C ILE A 64 -4.76 5.10 20.79
N MET A 65 -5.40 4.00 21.16
CA MET A 65 -5.58 3.58 22.55
C MET A 65 -4.27 3.02 23.12
N ASP A 66 -3.39 3.90 23.57
CA ASP A 66 -2.35 3.57 24.55
C ASP A 66 -2.91 3.96 25.94
N ASP A 67 -3.61 3.03 26.60
CA ASP A 67 -3.79 2.88 28.07
C ASP A 67 -5.15 2.29 28.48
N GLU A 68 -5.11 1.39 29.46
CA GLU A 68 -6.22 0.64 30.09
C GLU A 68 -7.30 1.50 30.81
N PHE A 69 -7.34 2.83 30.63
CA PHE A 69 -8.17 3.74 31.46
C PHE A 69 -8.99 4.81 30.73
N THR A 70 -9.16 4.77 29.40
CA THR A 70 -9.96 5.81 28.71
C THR A 70 -11.45 5.49 28.60
N LYS A 71 -12.29 6.50 28.89
CA LYS A 71 -13.76 6.51 28.80
C LYS A 71 -14.26 6.00 27.44
N THR A 72 -15.37 5.25 27.46
CA THR A 72 -16.14 4.92 26.24
C THR A 72 -16.55 6.22 25.53
N PRO A 73 -16.37 6.34 24.20
CA PRO A 73 -16.76 7.53 23.43
C PRO A 73 -18.24 7.85 23.64
N ALA A 74 -18.58 9.14 23.76
CA ALA A 74 -19.97 9.58 23.90
C ALA A 74 -20.79 9.41 22.61
N VAL A 75 -20.11 9.37 21.47
CA VAL A 75 -20.72 9.30 20.14
C VAL A 75 -20.05 8.18 19.34
N ASN A 76 -20.85 7.39 18.61
CA ASN A 76 -20.33 6.41 17.66
C ASN A 76 -19.65 7.13 16.49
N ALA A 77 -18.44 6.69 16.13
CA ALA A 77 -17.69 7.21 14.99
C ALA A 77 -18.48 7.19 13.66
N GLU A 78 -19.39 6.23 13.45
CA GLU A 78 -20.28 6.18 12.28
C GLU A 78 -21.19 7.39 12.21
N GLN A 79 -21.97 7.60 13.27
CA GLN A 79 -22.93 8.69 13.36
C GLN A 79 -22.21 10.04 13.27
N LEU A 80 -21.00 10.14 13.85
CA LEU A 80 -20.17 11.33 13.76
C LEU A 80 -19.78 11.65 12.31
N LEU A 81 -19.34 10.64 11.55
CA LEU A 81 -18.93 10.80 10.16
C LEU A 81 -20.09 11.14 9.22
N GLU A 82 -21.25 10.52 9.42
CA GLU A 82 -22.48 10.84 8.69
C GLU A 82 -22.91 12.30 8.87
N VAL A 83 -22.60 12.88 10.04
CA VAL A 83 -22.96 14.25 10.38
C VAL A 83 -21.90 15.26 9.93
N LEU A 84 -20.61 14.88 9.87
CA LEU A 84 -19.53 15.76 9.47
C LEU A 84 -19.63 16.20 7.99
N GLN A 85 -20.12 15.33 7.10
CA GLN A 85 -20.37 15.57 5.67
C GLN A 85 -19.39 16.56 5.02
N PRO A 86 -18.11 16.20 4.83
CA PRO A 86 -17.16 17.13 4.26
C PRO A 86 -17.53 17.49 2.81
N HIS A 87 -17.16 18.70 2.40
CA HIS A 87 -17.46 19.19 1.05
C HIS A 87 -16.84 18.30 -0.04
N SER A 88 -17.52 18.18 -1.18
CA SER A 88 -17.12 17.31 -2.29
C SER A 88 -15.79 17.64 -2.96
N ASN A 89 -15.27 18.87 -2.76
CA ASN A 89 -13.99 19.33 -3.31
C ASN A 89 -12.75 18.74 -2.64
N LEU A 90 -12.90 17.96 -1.57
CA LEU A 90 -11.77 17.32 -0.91
C LEU A 90 -10.98 16.44 -1.89
N LYS A 91 -9.68 16.67 -1.96
CA LYS A 91 -8.72 15.84 -2.71
C LYS A 91 -8.20 14.69 -1.87
N ARG A 92 -8.06 14.90 -0.55
CA ARG A 92 -7.53 13.92 0.40
C ARG A 92 -8.41 13.82 1.64
N LEU A 93 -8.73 12.60 2.04
CA LEU A 93 -9.47 12.31 3.28
C LEU A 93 -8.80 11.18 4.07
N ASN A 94 -8.60 11.39 5.37
CA ASN A 94 -8.30 10.32 6.33
C ASN A 94 -9.56 10.04 7.18
N CYS A 95 -10.05 8.80 7.25
CA CYS A 95 -11.34 8.48 7.87
C CYS A 95 -11.40 7.08 8.51
N VAL A 96 -12.35 6.89 9.44
CA VAL A 96 -12.58 5.65 10.21
C VAL A 96 -13.94 4.98 9.91
N ARG A 97 -14.69 5.34 8.85
CA ARG A 97 -15.81 4.53 8.24
C ARG A 97 -16.40 5.22 6.98
N LEU A 98 -16.97 4.48 6.03
CA LEU A 98 -17.01 4.87 4.60
C LEU A 98 -18.38 5.05 3.92
N SER A 99 -19.48 4.69 4.58
CA SER A 99 -20.82 4.57 3.98
C SER A 99 -21.33 5.83 3.24
N SER A 100 -20.80 7.02 3.54
CA SER A 100 -21.17 8.29 2.87
C SER A 100 -20.09 8.86 1.93
N ILE A 101 -18.84 8.42 2.04
CA ILE A 101 -17.69 9.04 1.35
C ILE A 101 -17.52 8.45 -0.06
N GLY A 102 -18.00 7.23 -0.30
CA GLY A 102 -17.98 6.58 -1.61
C GLY A 102 -18.65 7.35 -2.75
N LYS A 103 -19.50 8.35 -2.43
CA LYS A 103 -20.21 9.18 -3.43
C LYS A 103 -19.45 10.45 -3.82
N LEU A 104 -18.33 10.77 -3.16
CA LEU A 104 -17.57 11.99 -3.41
C LEU A 104 -16.93 11.95 -4.82
N GLN A 105 -17.35 12.89 -5.67
CA GLN A 105 -16.99 12.94 -7.09
C GLN A 105 -15.60 13.54 -7.36
N SER A 106 -14.94 14.16 -6.38
CA SER A 106 -13.62 14.79 -6.57
C SER A 106 -12.52 14.23 -5.68
N LEU A 107 -12.83 13.21 -4.87
CA LEU A 107 -11.86 12.59 -3.97
C LEU A 107 -10.85 11.79 -4.81
N LYS A 108 -9.60 12.26 -4.83
CA LYS A 108 -8.48 11.63 -5.56
C LYS A 108 -7.69 10.67 -4.69
N ARG A 109 -7.62 10.91 -3.38
CA ARG A 109 -6.83 10.10 -2.46
C ARG A 109 -7.56 9.87 -1.15
N LEU A 110 -7.61 8.61 -0.73
CA LEU A 110 -8.26 8.15 0.49
C LEU A 110 -7.25 7.38 1.31
N GLU A 111 -7.11 7.74 2.58
CA GLU A 111 -6.22 7.07 3.51
C GLU A 111 -7.04 6.58 4.71
N LEU A 112 -6.84 5.33 5.12
CA LEU A 112 -7.60 4.69 6.19
C LEU A 112 -6.62 4.05 7.15
N TRP A 113 -6.66 4.47 8.42
CA TRP A 113 -5.68 4.10 9.44
C TRP A 113 -6.37 3.61 10.71
N SER A 114 -5.85 2.53 11.30
CA SER A 114 -6.19 2.08 12.67
C SER A 114 -7.68 1.89 12.91
N MET A 115 -8.37 1.21 11.98
CA MET A 115 -9.82 0.99 12.04
C MET A 115 -10.16 -0.45 12.45
N ASP A 116 -10.25 -0.69 13.75
CA ASP A 116 -10.42 -2.05 14.26
C ASP A 116 -11.78 -2.69 13.93
N ASN A 117 -12.81 -1.90 13.65
CA ASN A 117 -14.15 -2.44 13.36
C ASN A 117 -14.47 -2.52 11.86
N LEU A 118 -13.59 -2.02 11.00
CA LEU A 118 -13.84 -1.98 9.57
C LEU A 118 -13.66 -3.38 8.96
N LYS A 119 -14.70 -3.89 8.32
CA LYS A 119 -14.66 -5.14 7.55
C LYS A 119 -14.59 -4.94 6.04
N TYR A 120 -15.35 -3.97 5.53
CA TYR A 120 -15.46 -3.65 4.11
C TYR A 120 -15.59 -2.13 3.91
N LEU A 121 -15.28 -1.63 2.71
CA LEU A 121 -15.37 -0.19 2.40
C LEU A 121 -16.79 0.23 1.97
N ASP A 122 -17.69 -0.71 1.69
CA ASP A 122 -19.10 -0.47 1.37
C ASP A 122 -20.04 -0.86 2.52
N ASP A 123 -21.26 -0.31 2.45
CA ASP A 123 -22.38 -0.69 3.31
C ASP A 123 -23.51 -1.26 2.42
N GLU A 124 -24.26 -2.23 2.93
CA GLU A 124 -25.25 -3.05 2.20
C GLU A 124 -26.42 -2.26 1.60
N CYS A 125 -26.46 -0.94 1.80
CA CYS A 125 -27.60 -0.10 1.51
C CYS A 125 -27.59 0.42 0.06
N HIS A 126 -27.69 -0.48 -0.93
CA HIS A 126 -27.91 -0.08 -2.32
C HIS A 126 -29.04 -0.88 -2.97
N ASP A 127 -30.11 -0.14 -3.29
CA ASP A 127 -31.35 -0.57 -3.95
C ASP A 127 -31.10 -1.00 -5.41
N GLY A 128 -30.42 -2.13 -5.60
CA GLY A 128 -30.31 -2.83 -6.88
C GLY A 128 -29.56 -2.13 -8.03
N MET A 129 -29.15 -0.87 -7.87
CA MET A 129 -28.49 -0.06 -8.89
C MET A 129 -26.96 -0.19 -8.84
N GLU A 130 -26.32 -0.27 -10.01
CA GLU A 130 -24.86 -0.18 -10.17
C GLU A 130 -24.34 1.17 -9.64
N VAL A 131 -23.81 1.19 -8.42
CA VAL A 131 -23.20 2.40 -7.85
C VAL A 131 -21.69 2.38 -8.09
N ARG A 132 -21.21 3.36 -8.85
CA ARG A 132 -19.78 3.70 -8.91
C ARG A 132 -19.37 4.28 -7.57
N VAL A 133 -18.82 3.43 -6.72
CA VAL A 133 -18.19 3.84 -5.47
C VAL A 133 -16.80 4.39 -5.80
N PHE A 134 -16.53 5.63 -5.41
CA PHE A 134 -15.29 6.39 -5.63
C PHE A 134 -14.90 6.58 -7.12
N PRO A 135 -15.67 7.36 -7.90
CA PRO A 135 -15.48 7.47 -9.35
C PRO A 135 -14.20 8.19 -9.78
N SER A 136 -13.53 8.93 -8.90
CA SER A 136 -12.32 9.70 -9.21
C SER A 136 -11.13 9.39 -8.30
N LEU A 137 -11.23 8.32 -7.50
CA LEU A 137 -10.14 7.93 -6.59
C LEU A 137 -8.97 7.36 -7.39
N GLU A 138 -7.81 7.97 -7.22
CA GLU A 138 -6.54 7.65 -7.88
C GLU A 138 -5.58 6.90 -6.95
N GLU A 139 -5.65 7.17 -5.64
CA GLU A 139 -4.80 6.57 -4.60
C GLU A 139 -5.61 6.09 -3.38
N LEU A 140 -5.37 4.87 -2.92
CA LEU A 140 -5.96 4.30 -1.72
C LEU A 140 -4.86 3.76 -0.79
N VAL A 141 -4.87 4.17 0.47
CA VAL A 141 -3.95 3.70 1.51
C VAL A 141 -4.75 3.05 2.62
N LEU A 142 -4.43 1.79 2.95
CA LEU A 142 -5.02 0.98 4.00
C LEU A 142 -3.92 0.60 4.99
N ALA A 143 -3.96 1.10 6.21
CA ALA A 143 -2.91 0.87 7.19
C ALA A 143 -3.47 0.48 8.56
N ALA A 144 -2.90 -0.56 9.17
CA ALA A 144 -3.30 -1.07 10.48
C ALA A 144 -4.82 -1.32 10.58
N LEU A 145 -5.37 -2.12 9.65
CA LEU A 145 -6.78 -2.49 9.61
C LEU A 145 -6.91 -3.98 9.98
N PRO A 146 -6.95 -4.36 11.27
CA PRO A 146 -6.83 -5.76 11.69
C PRO A 146 -8.02 -6.63 11.29
N ASN A 147 -9.17 -6.02 11.01
CA ASN A 147 -10.42 -6.72 10.72
C ASN A 147 -10.96 -6.51 9.31
N ILE A 148 -10.22 -5.81 8.42
CA ILE A 148 -10.66 -5.64 7.03
C ILE A 148 -10.56 -6.99 6.31
N GLU A 149 -11.67 -7.44 5.74
CA GLU A 149 -11.79 -8.75 5.06
C GLU A 149 -11.71 -8.57 3.53
N GLY A 150 -12.18 -7.45 3.01
CA GLY A 150 -12.14 -7.11 1.59
C GLY A 150 -12.31 -5.62 1.36
N LEU A 151 -12.06 -5.16 0.15
CA LEU A 151 -12.43 -3.78 -0.21
C LEU A 151 -13.95 -3.62 -0.23
N LEU A 152 -14.71 -4.66 -0.56
CA LEU A 152 -16.17 -4.63 -0.65
C LEU A 152 -16.77 -5.93 -0.18
N LYS A 153 -18.00 -5.86 0.33
CA LYS A 153 -18.78 -7.02 0.77
C LYS A 153 -19.39 -7.78 -0.40
N VAL A 154 -19.79 -7.07 -1.46
CA VAL A 154 -20.39 -7.67 -2.66
C VAL A 154 -19.75 -7.13 -3.93
N GLU A 155 -19.23 -8.03 -4.76
CA GLU A 155 -18.64 -7.71 -6.06
C GLU A 155 -19.73 -7.38 -7.09
N ARG A 156 -20.22 -6.13 -7.11
CA ARG A 156 -21.12 -5.63 -8.17
C ARG A 156 -20.45 -4.47 -8.92
N GLY A 157 -20.09 -4.71 -10.17
CA GLY A 157 -19.60 -3.68 -11.10
C GLY A 157 -18.09 -3.43 -11.05
N VAL A 158 -17.65 -2.35 -11.72
CA VAL A 158 -16.26 -1.86 -11.68
C VAL A 158 -16.15 -0.82 -10.57
N ILE A 159 -15.52 -1.19 -9.46
CA ILE A 159 -15.26 -0.27 -8.35
C ILE A 159 -13.86 0.31 -8.50
N PHE A 160 -13.71 1.60 -8.20
CA PHE A 160 -12.45 2.35 -8.36
C PHE A 160 -11.92 2.41 -9.81
N PRO A 161 -12.67 2.99 -10.76
CA PRO A 161 -12.28 3.01 -12.17
C PRO A 161 -10.95 3.75 -12.44
N CYS A 162 -10.56 4.65 -11.56
CA CYS A 162 -9.35 5.48 -11.70
C CYS A 162 -8.22 5.09 -10.74
N LEU A 163 -8.38 4.07 -9.91
CA LEU A 163 -7.40 3.75 -8.87
C LEU A 163 -6.12 3.22 -9.52
N SER A 164 -5.06 3.99 -9.33
CA SER A 164 -3.76 3.77 -9.95
C SER A 164 -2.69 3.35 -8.94
N LYS A 165 -2.89 3.69 -7.65
CA LYS A 165 -1.98 3.34 -6.56
C LYS A 165 -2.74 2.78 -5.37
N LEU A 166 -2.31 1.63 -4.87
CA LEU A 166 -2.83 0.97 -3.68
C LEU A 166 -1.68 0.67 -2.72
N GLU A 167 -1.83 1.09 -1.47
CA GLU A 167 -0.89 0.80 -0.39
C GLU A 167 -1.64 0.07 0.73
N ILE A 168 -1.11 -1.07 1.15
CA ILE A 168 -1.66 -1.93 2.18
C ILE A 168 -0.56 -2.17 3.21
N ASP A 169 -0.78 -1.77 4.45
CA ASP A 169 0.14 -2.01 5.56
C ASP A 169 -0.60 -2.65 6.73
N ASN A 170 -0.13 -3.79 7.21
CA ASN A 170 -0.66 -4.47 8.40
C ASN A 170 -2.20 -4.70 8.33
N CYS A 171 -2.67 -5.33 7.24
CA CYS A 171 -4.07 -5.71 7.03
C CYS A 171 -4.21 -7.25 6.95
N PRO A 172 -4.09 -7.97 8.08
CA PRO A 172 -3.85 -9.42 8.09
C PRO A 172 -5.03 -10.26 7.57
N LYS A 173 -6.27 -9.77 7.69
CA LYS A 173 -7.47 -10.46 7.22
C LYS A 173 -7.88 -10.09 5.80
N LEU A 174 -7.17 -9.14 5.16
CA LEU A 174 -7.53 -8.69 3.83
C LEU A 174 -7.33 -9.84 2.85
N GLY A 175 -8.45 -10.31 2.31
CA GLY A 175 -8.48 -11.48 1.44
C GLY A 175 -8.37 -11.10 -0.03
N LEU A 176 -9.13 -11.83 -0.85
CA LEU A 176 -9.10 -11.70 -2.30
C LEU A 176 -9.48 -10.27 -2.73
N LEU A 177 -8.63 -9.68 -3.57
CA LEU A 177 -8.92 -8.40 -4.23
C LEU A 177 -9.34 -8.68 -5.67
N THR A 178 -10.55 -8.28 -6.04
CA THR A 178 -11.05 -8.40 -7.41
C THR A 178 -10.64 -7.22 -8.29
N CYS A 179 -10.57 -7.49 -9.60
CA CYS A 179 -10.02 -6.67 -10.68
C CYS A 179 -10.02 -5.15 -10.44
N LEU A 180 -8.82 -4.59 -10.23
CA LEU A 180 -8.52 -3.17 -10.27
C LEU A 180 -7.87 -2.82 -11.62
N PRO A 181 -8.64 -2.50 -12.67
CA PRO A 181 -8.14 -2.46 -14.06
C PRO A 181 -7.10 -1.37 -14.31
N SER A 182 -7.13 -0.30 -13.52
CA SER A 182 -6.27 0.88 -13.66
C SER A 182 -5.05 0.85 -12.74
N LEU A 183 -4.89 -0.20 -11.91
CA LEU A 183 -3.86 -0.24 -10.88
C LEU A 183 -2.46 -0.38 -11.49
N LYS A 184 -1.59 0.59 -11.21
CA LYS A 184 -0.20 0.66 -11.72
C LYS A 184 0.84 0.42 -10.64
N GLN A 185 0.53 0.77 -9.39
CA GLN A 185 1.44 0.65 -8.25
C GLN A 185 0.74 -0.04 -7.09
N LEU A 186 1.37 -1.08 -6.56
CA LEU A 186 0.90 -1.83 -5.41
C LEU A 186 2.03 -1.99 -4.40
N ASN A 187 1.82 -1.46 -3.20
CA ASN A 187 2.73 -1.61 -2.07
C ASN A 187 2.01 -2.42 -0.97
N VAL A 188 2.61 -3.52 -0.53
CA VAL A 188 2.04 -4.39 0.50
C VAL A 188 3.06 -4.65 1.59
N SER A 189 2.74 -4.31 2.83
CA SER A 189 3.51 -4.61 4.04
C SER A 189 2.67 -5.49 4.97
N GLY A 190 3.24 -6.61 5.43
CA GLY A 190 2.51 -7.59 6.23
C GLY A 190 1.58 -8.48 5.39
N CYS A 191 2.04 -8.94 4.22
CA CYS A 191 1.23 -9.73 3.28
C CYS A 191 0.82 -11.11 3.84
N ASN A 192 -0.37 -11.58 3.42
CA ASN A 192 -0.85 -12.95 3.64
C ASN A 192 -0.98 -13.72 2.31
N ASN A 193 -1.15 -15.05 2.36
CA ASN A 193 -1.23 -15.90 1.17
C ASN A 193 -2.41 -15.57 0.24
N GLU A 194 -3.56 -15.11 0.76
CA GLU A 194 -4.73 -14.79 -0.06
C GLU A 194 -4.53 -13.49 -0.86
N LEU A 195 -3.92 -12.47 -0.24
CA LEU A 195 -3.55 -11.24 -0.91
C LEU A 195 -2.52 -11.50 -2.02
N LEU A 196 -1.52 -12.36 -1.75
CA LEU A 196 -0.51 -12.74 -2.74
C LEU A 196 -1.14 -13.43 -3.97
N ARG A 197 -2.16 -14.27 -3.79
CA ARG A 197 -2.88 -14.91 -4.92
C ARG A 197 -3.60 -13.90 -5.82
N SER A 198 -4.09 -12.80 -5.24
CA SER A 198 -4.85 -11.77 -5.94
C SER A 198 -3.99 -10.89 -6.84
N ILE A 199 -2.69 -10.81 -6.59
CA ILE A 199 -1.77 -9.94 -7.35
C ILE A 199 -1.79 -10.25 -8.84
N SER A 200 -1.95 -11.54 -9.19
CA SER A 200 -2.07 -12.01 -10.58
C SER A 200 -3.29 -11.45 -11.34
N THR A 201 -4.24 -10.79 -10.67
CA THR A 201 -5.41 -10.17 -11.31
C THR A 201 -5.14 -8.73 -11.78
N PHE A 202 -4.04 -8.11 -11.37
CA PHE A 202 -3.72 -6.71 -11.68
C PHE A 202 -2.89 -6.58 -12.96
N CYS A 203 -3.53 -6.79 -14.11
CA CYS A 203 -2.85 -6.83 -15.41
C CYS A 203 -2.15 -5.53 -15.80
N SER A 204 -2.52 -4.37 -15.24
CA SER A 204 -1.93 -3.05 -15.55
C SER A 204 -0.76 -2.67 -14.64
N LEU A 205 -0.36 -3.55 -13.73
CA LEU A 205 0.63 -3.25 -12.69
C LEU A 205 2.02 -3.03 -13.30
N THR A 206 2.63 -1.88 -12.96
CA THR A 206 3.98 -1.50 -13.39
C THR A 206 5.00 -1.54 -12.26
N SER A 207 4.55 -1.43 -11.01
CA SER A 207 5.40 -1.45 -9.82
C SER A 207 4.74 -2.28 -8.72
N LEU A 208 5.46 -3.25 -8.19
CA LEU A 208 5.04 -4.10 -7.09
C LEU A 208 6.11 -4.07 -5.99
N SER A 209 5.72 -3.65 -4.78
CA SER A 209 6.58 -3.70 -3.61
C SER A 209 5.93 -4.58 -2.54
N LEU A 210 6.66 -5.59 -2.08
CA LEU A 210 6.24 -6.52 -1.03
C LEU A 210 7.20 -6.37 0.15
N ASN A 211 6.66 -6.21 1.35
CA ASN A 211 7.43 -5.99 2.57
C ASN A 211 6.86 -6.80 3.75
N ARG A 212 7.71 -7.14 4.72
CA ARG A 212 7.35 -7.80 6.00
C ARG A 212 6.53 -9.08 5.80
N GLY A 213 7.07 -10.03 5.04
CA GLY A 213 6.49 -11.35 4.79
C GLY A 213 6.88 -12.39 5.86
N ASP A 214 6.75 -12.07 7.15
CA ASP A 214 7.36 -12.83 8.25
C ASP A 214 6.95 -14.32 8.34
N GLY A 215 5.77 -14.66 7.81
CA GLY A 215 5.22 -16.03 7.78
C GLY A 215 5.24 -16.69 6.40
N ILE A 216 5.70 -16.00 5.35
CA ILE A 216 5.64 -16.48 3.97
C ILE A 216 6.87 -17.35 3.68
N THR A 217 6.63 -18.62 3.38
CA THR A 217 7.70 -19.59 3.04
C THR A 217 7.93 -19.71 1.54
N SER A 218 6.91 -19.43 0.74
CA SER A 218 6.95 -19.43 -0.72
C SER A 218 5.85 -18.53 -1.28
N PHE A 219 6.07 -17.99 -2.48
CA PHE A 219 5.03 -17.23 -3.19
C PHE A 219 4.12 -18.18 -4.01
N PRO A 220 2.86 -17.80 -4.29
CA PRO A 220 1.99 -18.58 -5.16
C PRO A 220 2.60 -18.75 -6.56
N GLU A 221 2.56 -19.98 -7.10
CA GLU A 221 3.23 -20.32 -8.37
C GLU A 221 2.92 -19.36 -9.53
N ARG A 222 1.66 -18.91 -9.65
CA ARG A 222 1.15 -18.06 -10.75
C ARG A 222 1.03 -16.58 -10.40
N MET A 223 1.67 -16.15 -9.32
CA MET A 223 1.56 -14.79 -8.80
C MET A 223 1.94 -13.73 -9.85
N PHE A 224 2.94 -14.02 -10.68
CA PHE A 224 3.50 -13.08 -11.64
C PHE A 224 3.07 -13.33 -13.10
N THR A 225 2.24 -14.34 -13.38
CA THR A 225 1.93 -14.80 -14.75
C THR A 225 1.27 -13.74 -15.64
N ASN A 226 0.42 -12.88 -15.07
CA ASN A 226 -0.34 -11.88 -15.83
C ASN A 226 0.23 -10.46 -15.73
N LEU A 227 1.42 -10.28 -15.16
CA LEU A 227 2.00 -8.96 -14.90
C LEU A 227 2.89 -8.46 -16.05
N ALA A 228 2.36 -8.50 -17.28
CA ALA A 228 3.13 -8.24 -18.51
C ALA A 228 3.78 -6.84 -18.56
N PHE A 229 3.27 -5.86 -17.81
CA PHE A 229 3.77 -4.49 -17.76
C PHE A 229 4.62 -4.17 -16.53
N LEU A 230 4.92 -5.17 -15.68
CA LEU A 230 5.70 -4.95 -14.46
C LEU A 230 7.14 -4.58 -14.79
N LYS A 231 7.54 -3.38 -14.36
CA LYS A 231 8.89 -2.81 -14.54
C LYS A 231 9.72 -2.88 -13.27
N THR A 232 9.07 -2.82 -12.11
CA THR A 232 9.75 -2.80 -10.81
C THR A 232 9.12 -3.82 -9.87
N LEU A 233 9.97 -4.67 -9.31
CA LEU A 233 9.61 -5.66 -8.29
C LEU A 233 10.58 -5.51 -7.13
N ASP A 234 10.04 -5.17 -5.98
CA ASP A 234 10.79 -5.04 -4.74
C ASP A 234 10.27 -6.05 -3.71
N ILE A 235 11.16 -6.83 -3.10
CA ILE A 235 10.84 -7.85 -2.09
C ILE A 235 11.71 -7.62 -0.86
N PHE A 236 11.11 -7.19 0.25
CA PHE A 236 11.82 -6.76 1.44
C PHE A 236 11.35 -7.49 2.70
N TYR A 237 12.28 -7.90 3.56
CA TYR A 237 11.97 -8.53 4.85
C TYR A 237 11.08 -9.77 4.70
N PHE A 238 11.61 -10.81 4.05
CA PHE A 238 11.00 -12.13 3.90
C PHE A 238 11.90 -13.20 4.55
N PRO A 239 12.05 -13.21 5.89
CA PRO A 239 13.09 -14.00 6.55
C PRO A 239 12.92 -15.52 6.39
N LYS A 240 11.69 -16.02 6.21
CA LYS A 240 11.38 -17.46 6.08
C LYS A 240 11.18 -17.94 4.64
N LEU A 241 11.36 -17.06 3.66
CA LEU A 241 11.15 -17.37 2.26
C LEU A 241 12.26 -18.32 1.79
N LYS A 242 11.87 -19.51 1.32
CA LYS A 242 12.82 -20.56 0.92
C LYS A 242 13.05 -20.62 -0.59
N GLU A 243 12.05 -20.22 -1.35
CA GLU A 243 12.06 -20.29 -2.80
C GLU A 243 11.21 -19.17 -3.40
N LEU A 244 11.64 -18.65 -4.56
CA LEU A 244 10.80 -17.84 -5.43
C LEU A 244 10.05 -18.75 -6.42
N PRO A 245 8.93 -18.30 -7.01
CA PRO A 245 8.23 -19.06 -8.04
C PRO A 245 9.19 -19.37 -9.18
N ASN A 246 9.11 -20.57 -9.76
CA ASN A 246 10.06 -21.04 -10.77
C ASN A 246 9.47 -21.04 -12.19
N GLN A 247 8.33 -20.37 -12.37
CA GLN A 247 7.63 -20.31 -13.65
C GLN A 247 8.15 -19.12 -14.48
N PRO A 248 8.41 -19.30 -15.78
CA PRO A 248 8.84 -18.20 -16.63
C PRO A 248 7.71 -17.19 -16.74
N PHE A 249 8.04 -15.93 -16.47
CA PHE A 249 7.10 -14.82 -16.57
C PHE A 249 7.57 -13.88 -17.70
N ASN A 250 6.64 -13.43 -18.54
CA ASN A 250 6.89 -12.41 -19.57
C ASN A 250 6.94 -11.02 -18.94
N LEU A 251 7.90 -10.81 -18.04
CA LEU A 251 8.07 -9.54 -17.36
C LEU A 251 9.04 -8.68 -18.16
N ALA A 252 8.60 -7.49 -18.57
CA ALA A 252 9.48 -6.42 -19.01
C ALA A 252 10.18 -5.74 -17.81
N LEU A 253 10.64 -6.54 -16.84
CA LEU A 253 11.17 -6.06 -15.58
C LEU A 253 12.46 -5.30 -15.85
N GLU A 254 12.54 -4.05 -15.38
CA GLU A 254 13.69 -3.17 -15.51
C GLU A 254 14.49 -3.12 -14.20
N ARG A 255 13.83 -3.30 -13.05
CA ARG A 255 14.42 -3.28 -11.71
C ARG A 255 13.89 -4.44 -10.86
N LEU A 256 14.82 -5.18 -10.26
CA LEU A 256 14.55 -6.16 -9.21
C LEU A 256 15.38 -5.81 -7.98
N GLU A 257 14.70 -5.60 -6.86
CA GLU A 257 15.36 -5.35 -5.58
C GLU A 257 14.88 -6.38 -4.54
N MET A 258 15.83 -6.98 -3.83
CA MET A 258 15.55 -7.95 -2.79
C MET A 258 16.36 -7.61 -1.55
N SER A 259 15.73 -7.53 -0.38
CA SER A 259 16.46 -7.43 0.87
C SER A 259 15.88 -8.25 2.02
N HIS A 260 16.74 -8.71 2.92
CA HIS A 260 16.36 -9.47 4.12
C HIS A 260 15.56 -10.76 3.80
N CYS A 261 16.04 -11.57 2.85
CA CYS A 261 15.53 -12.91 2.54
C CYS A 261 16.50 -13.99 3.08
N ASP A 262 16.49 -14.21 4.38
CA ASP A 262 17.56 -14.95 5.08
C ASP A 262 17.55 -16.48 4.85
N GLU A 263 16.39 -17.11 4.66
CA GLU A 263 16.28 -18.56 4.38
C GLU A 263 16.32 -18.91 2.87
N LEU A 264 16.40 -17.90 1.99
CA LEU A 264 16.40 -18.11 0.55
C LEU A 264 17.79 -18.60 0.10
N GLU A 265 17.94 -19.91 -0.13
CA GLU A 265 19.25 -20.48 -0.47
C GLU A 265 19.70 -20.21 -1.91
N SER A 266 18.74 -20.11 -2.84
CA SER A 266 19.01 -19.93 -4.27
C SER A 266 17.88 -19.17 -4.97
N LEU A 267 18.21 -18.61 -6.13
CA LEU A 267 17.25 -17.98 -7.02
C LEU A 267 16.84 -18.95 -8.14
N PRO A 268 15.59 -18.84 -8.66
CA PRO A 268 15.02 -19.77 -9.64
C PRO A 268 15.70 -19.67 -11.00
N GLU A 269 16.32 -20.73 -11.53
CA GLU A 269 17.09 -20.71 -12.78
C GLU A 269 16.28 -20.25 -14.00
N GLN A 270 15.02 -20.68 -14.09
CA GLN A 270 14.18 -20.48 -15.28
C GLN A 270 13.70 -19.04 -15.47
N ILE A 271 13.71 -18.19 -14.43
CA ILE A 271 13.22 -16.81 -14.54
C ILE A 271 14.24 -15.90 -15.24
N TRP A 272 15.54 -16.13 -15.05
CA TRP A 272 16.58 -15.20 -15.50
C TRP A 272 16.70 -15.13 -17.01
N GLU A 273 16.37 -16.21 -17.71
CA GLU A 273 16.34 -16.21 -19.18
C GLU A 273 15.28 -15.26 -19.75
N SER A 274 14.18 -15.01 -19.03
CA SER A 274 13.11 -14.12 -19.50
C SER A 274 13.32 -12.64 -19.15
N LEU A 275 14.20 -12.32 -18.20
CA LEU A 275 14.43 -10.96 -17.70
C LEU A 275 15.35 -10.10 -18.60
N GLN A 276 15.21 -10.19 -19.92
CA GLN A 276 16.08 -9.53 -20.89
C GLN A 276 16.04 -7.99 -20.85
N SER A 277 15.03 -7.40 -20.19
CA SER A 277 14.90 -5.96 -19.99
C SER A 277 15.51 -5.44 -18.68
N LEU A 278 16.04 -6.33 -17.84
CA LEU A 278 16.52 -5.98 -16.51
C LEU A 278 17.75 -5.08 -16.61
N ARG A 279 17.69 -3.90 -15.98
CA ARG A 279 18.78 -2.91 -15.95
C ARG A 279 19.44 -2.80 -14.58
N SER A 280 18.70 -3.11 -13.51
CA SER A 280 19.17 -3.00 -12.13
C SER A 280 18.77 -4.25 -11.34
N LEU A 281 19.76 -4.93 -10.78
CA LEU A 281 19.57 -6.01 -9.79
C LEU A 281 20.25 -5.61 -8.49
N THR A 282 19.49 -5.58 -7.40
CA THR A 282 20.01 -5.22 -6.08
C THR A 282 19.60 -6.29 -5.06
N ILE A 283 20.59 -6.87 -4.38
CA ILE A 283 20.41 -7.91 -3.36
C ILE A 283 21.12 -7.45 -2.09
N GLN A 284 20.38 -7.29 -0.99
CA GLN A 284 20.93 -6.77 0.26
C GLN A 284 20.54 -7.62 1.46
N TYR A 285 21.45 -7.87 2.40
CA TYR A 285 21.13 -8.58 3.65
C TYR A 285 20.47 -9.96 3.45
N CYS A 286 20.80 -10.69 2.38
CA CYS A 286 20.28 -12.04 2.10
C CYS A 286 21.32 -13.09 2.47
N LYS A 287 21.38 -13.47 3.76
CA LYS A 287 22.48 -14.29 4.30
C LYS A 287 22.47 -15.75 3.83
N GLY A 288 21.29 -16.30 3.56
CA GLY A 288 21.13 -17.67 3.07
C GLY A 288 21.47 -17.83 1.60
N LEU A 289 21.47 -16.74 0.82
CA LEU A 289 21.61 -16.83 -0.63
C LEU A 289 23.04 -17.23 -1.00
N ARG A 290 23.18 -18.46 -1.50
CA ARG A 290 24.49 -19.09 -1.65
C ARG A 290 25.13 -18.84 -2.99
N TRP A 291 24.37 -18.71 -4.09
CA TRP A 291 24.93 -18.54 -5.43
C TRP A 291 23.99 -17.76 -6.34
N LEU A 292 24.55 -17.23 -7.42
CA LEU A 292 23.78 -16.66 -8.51
C LEU A 292 23.37 -17.74 -9.53
N PRO A 293 22.15 -17.64 -10.09
CA PRO A 293 21.66 -18.54 -11.11
C PRO A 293 22.44 -18.35 -12.41
N GLU A 294 22.54 -19.43 -13.18
CA GLU A 294 23.34 -19.49 -14.41
C GLU A 294 22.84 -18.47 -15.44
N GLY A 295 21.53 -18.28 -15.53
CA GLY A 295 20.88 -17.38 -16.49
C GLY A 295 21.28 -15.89 -16.37
N ILE A 296 21.89 -15.45 -15.27
CA ILE A 296 22.37 -14.07 -15.12
C ILE A 296 23.41 -13.68 -16.18
N ARG A 297 24.20 -14.64 -16.66
CA ARG A 297 25.17 -14.44 -17.75
C ARG A 297 24.52 -13.96 -19.05
N HIS A 298 23.21 -14.20 -19.22
CA HIS A 298 22.46 -13.84 -20.42
C HIS A 298 21.78 -12.47 -20.31
N LEU A 299 21.86 -11.80 -19.16
CA LEU A 299 21.27 -10.48 -18.95
C LEU A 299 22.13 -9.37 -19.56
N THR A 300 22.05 -9.23 -20.88
CA THR A 300 22.86 -8.26 -21.64
C THR A 300 22.45 -6.80 -21.42
N SER A 301 21.21 -6.54 -20.99
CA SER A 301 20.72 -5.20 -20.64
C SER A 301 21.07 -4.75 -19.22
N LEU A 302 21.67 -5.62 -18.40
CA LEU A 302 21.93 -5.36 -16.99
C LEU A 302 23.06 -4.34 -16.85
N GLU A 303 22.74 -3.16 -16.33
CA GLU A 303 23.67 -2.04 -16.18
C GLU A 303 24.30 -2.02 -14.79
N VAL A 304 23.54 -2.41 -13.77
CA VAL A 304 23.92 -2.34 -12.36
C VAL A 304 23.60 -3.66 -11.65
N LEU A 305 24.61 -4.24 -11.03
CA LEU A 305 24.46 -5.29 -10.01
C LEU A 305 25.03 -4.77 -8.69
N GLU A 306 24.18 -4.73 -7.67
CA GLU A 306 24.55 -4.33 -6.31
C GLU A 306 24.26 -5.47 -5.34
N ILE A 307 25.32 -5.99 -4.70
CA ILE A 307 25.25 -7.03 -3.67
C ILE A 307 25.84 -6.44 -2.40
N ARG A 308 25.03 -6.32 -1.34
CA ARG A 308 25.50 -5.83 -0.03
C ARG A 308 25.12 -6.77 1.08
N GLU A 309 25.98 -6.94 2.06
CA GLU A 309 25.66 -7.68 3.29
C GLU A 309 25.16 -9.11 2.99
N CYS A 310 25.71 -9.73 1.93
CA CYS A 310 25.41 -11.09 1.49
C CYS A 310 26.70 -11.93 1.48
N PRO A 311 27.20 -12.40 2.64
CA PRO A 311 28.58 -12.89 2.77
C PRO A 311 28.96 -14.00 1.78
N THR A 312 28.11 -15.02 1.64
CA THR A 312 28.35 -16.15 0.73
C THR A 312 28.37 -15.70 -0.74
N LEU A 313 27.44 -14.81 -1.11
CA LEU A 313 27.30 -14.34 -2.48
C LEU A 313 28.44 -13.39 -2.88
N GLU A 314 28.84 -12.49 -1.97
CA GLU A 314 29.98 -11.59 -2.16
C GLU A 314 31.29 -12.35 -2.36
N GLU A 315 31.51 -13.42 -1.60
CA GLU A 315 32.70 -14.28 -1.76
C GLU A 315 32.71 -14.97 -3.13
N ARG A 316 31.57 -15.50 -3.58
CA ARG A 316 31.45 -16.13 -4.90
C ARG A 316 31.51 -15.15 -6.06
N CYS A 317 31.08 -13.91 -5.86
CA CYS A 317 31.11 -12.86 -6.88
C CYS A 317 32.41 -12.06 -6.86
N LYS A 318 33.41 -12.47 -6.06
CA LYS A 318 34.66 -11.74 -5.90
C LYS A 318 35.42 -11.62 -7.23
N GLU A 319 35.80 -10.39 -7.56
CA GLU A 319 36.50 -10.06 -8.81
C GLU A 319 37.72 -10.94 -9.08
N GLY A 320 37.71 -11.62 -10.24
CA GLY A 320 38.81 -12.44 -10.75
C GLY A 320 39.06 -13.76 -10.03
N THR A 321 38.44 -14.01 -8.86
CA THR A 321 38.70 -15.22 -8.05
C THR A 321 37.45 -15.98 -7.64
N GLY A 322 36.29 -15.34 -7.65
CA GLY A 322 35.03 -15.92 -7.24
C GLY A 322 34.44 -16.88 -8.27
N GLU A 323 33.80 -17.95 -7.82
CA GLU A 323 33.19 -18.98 -8.68
C GLU A 323 32.06 -18.48 -9.58
N ASP A 324 31.38 -17.39 -9.20
CA ASP A 324 30.28 -16.79 -9.97
C ASP A 324 30.75 -15.52 -10.71
N TRP A 325 32.04 -15.19 -10.68
CA TRP A 325 32.57 -13.96 -11.30
C TRP A 325 32.35 -13.92 -12.82
N ASP A 326 32.57 -15.05 -13.50
CA ASP A 326 32.37 -15.18 -14.95
C ASP A 326 30.91 -14.91 -15.36
N LYS A 327 29.94 -15.20 -14.48
CA LYS A 327 28.51 -14.94 -14.70
C LYS A 327 28.17 -13.45 -14.70
N ILE A 328 28.97 -12.61 -14.06
CA ILE A 328 28.66 -11.18 -13.82
C ILE A 328 29.68 -10.21 -14.41
N ALA A 329 30.81 -10.71 -14.91
CA ALA A 329 31.90 -9.88 -15.44
C ALA A 329 31.49 -9.01 -16.64
N HIS A 330 30.40 -9.34 -17.34
CA HIS A 330 29.86 -8.54 -18.45
C HIS A 330 29.09 -7.29 -17.98
N ILE A 331 28.77 -7.18 -16.69
CA ILE A 331 27.94 -6.10 -16.14
C ILE A 331 28.78 -4.83 -15.93
N PRO A 332 28.38 -3.66 -16.48
CA PRO A 332 29.20 -2.44 -16.43
C PRO A 332 29.46 -1.87 -15.04
N LYS A 333 28.50 -1.99 -14.10
CA LYS A 333 28.60 -1.43 -12.75
C LYS A 333 28.32 -2.51 -11.72
N LEU A 334 29.39 -2.99 -11.09
CA LEU A 334 29.34 -3.89 -9.96
C LEU A 334 29.58 -3.12 -8.67
N ARG A 335 28.71 -3.33 -7.66
CA ARG A 335 28.82 -2.70 -6.34
C ARG A 335 28.76 -3.80 -5.27
N PHE A 336 29.83 -3.89 -4.48
CA PHE A 336 29.97 -4.81 -3.36
C PHE A 336 30.30 -4.05 -2.08
N GLY A 337 29.85 -4.56 -0.92
CA GLY A 337 30.27 -4.09 0.40
C GLY A 337 29.25 -3.29 1.21
N TRP A 338 29.73 -2.75 2.33
CA TRP A 338 29.01 -2.12 3.44
C TRP A 338 28.34 -0.79 3.09
#